data_AF-A0A9Q5D7J8-F1
#
_entry.id   AF-A0A9Q5D7J8-F1
#
_cell.length_a   1.000
_cell.length_b   1.000
_cell.length_c   1.000
_cell.angle_alpha   90.00
_cell.angle_beta   90.00
_cell.angle_gamma   90.00
#
_symmetry.space_group_name_H-M   'P 1'
#
loop_
_entity.id
_entity.type
_entity.pdbx_description
1 polymer ?
#
loop_
_entity_poly.entity_id
_entity_poly.type
_entity_poly.pdbx_seq_one_letter_code
_entity_poly.pdbx_strand_id
1 'polypeptide(L)' 'MQGVEKCKATGETKTGRWFGREEKTAEDLPKEFKKYYDNMVNKEISKVEMAKLSGCGRATLYRWIKLYEEV' A
#
# COMPACT_ATOMS: atom_id res chain seq x y z
N MET A 1 -29.70 16.00 -2.34
CA MET A 1 -28.28 15.58 -2.40
C MET A 1 -27.86 15.12 -1.02
N GLN A 2 -27.65 13.81 -0.86
CA GLN A 2 -27.15 13.23 0.39
C GLN A 2 -25.62 13.30 0.44
N GLY A 3 -25.06 13.29 1.64
CA GLY A 3 -23.70 13.75 1.95
C GLY A 3 -22.54 13.17 1.10
N VAL A 4 -22.68 11.95 0.56
CA VAL A 4 -21.63 11.30 -0.25
C VAL A 4 -21.45 11.98 -1.62
N GLU A 5 -22.53 12.50 -2.21
CA GLU A 5 -22.47 13.17 -3.52
C GLU A 5 -21.77 14.52 -3.44
N LYS A 6 -21.92 15.22 -2.31
CA LYS A 6 -21.33 16.54 -2.09
C LYS A 6 -19.80 16.47 -2.00
N CYS A 7 -19.27 15.46 -1.29
CA CYS A 7 -17.84 15.32 -1.07
C CYS A 7 -17.08 14.83 -2.34
N LYS A 8 -17.74 14.06 -3.22
CA LYS A 8 -17.14 13.67 -4.52
C LYS A 8 -16.97 14.85 -5.48
N ALA A 9 -17.81 15.88 -5.37
CA ALA A 9 -17.78 17.05 -6.23
C ALA A 9 -16.78 18.13 -5.75
N THR A 10 -16.53 18.24 -4.44
CA THR A 10 -15.66 19.27 -3.87
C THR A 10 -14.26 18.79 -3.50
N GLY A 11 -14.03 17.48 -3.40
CA GLY A 11 -12.74 16.91 -3.01
C GLY A 11 -12.38 17.08 -1.52
N GLU A 12 -13.09 17.93 -0.79
CA GLU A 12 -12.86 18.24 0.62
C GLU A 12 -13.95 17.63 1.51
N THR A 13 -13.54 16.94 2.58
CA THR A 13 -14.42 16.62 3.71
C THR A 13 -14.30 17.71 4.77
N LYS A 14 -15.37 17.93 5.56
CA LYS A 14 -15.36 18.88 6.69
C LYS A 14 -14.22 18.66 7.70
N THR A 15 -13.58 17.49 7.69
CA THR A 15 -12.48 17.10 8.58
C THR A 15 -11.12 16.96 7.86
N GLY A 16 -11.05 17.23 6.55
CA GLY A 16 -9.82 17.09 5.75
C GLY A 16 -9.36 15.65 5.49
N ARG A 17 -10.11 14.63 5.93
CA ARG A 17 -9.82 13.21 5.68
C ARG A 17 -10.74 12.66 4.61
N TRP A 18 -10.17 12.11 3.54
CA TRP A 18 -10.92 11.51 2.45
C TRP A 18 -11.78 10.33 2.93
N PHE A 19 -12.95 10.13 2.30
CA PHE A 19 -13.88 9.04 2.61
C PHE A 19 -13.56 7.85 1.70
N GLY A 20 -12.91 6.83 2.26
CA GLY A 20 -12.54 5.60 1.53
C GLY A 20 -11.24 4.99 2.05
N ARG A 21 -10.81 3.87 1.47
CA ARG A 21 -9.41 3.46 1.59
C ARG A 21 -8.62 4.26 0.57
N GLU A 22 -7.60 4.97 1.02
CA GLU A 22 -6.60 5.55 0.14
C GLU A 22 -5.98 4.43 -0.71
N GLU A 23 -5.89 4.67 -2.03
CA GLU A 23 -5.13 3.79 -2.91
C GLU A 23 -3.66 3.93 -2.57
N LYS A 24 -3.04 2.81 -2.19
CA LYS A 24 -1.61 2.80 -1.94
C LYS A 24 -0.87 2.80 -3.27
N THR A 25 0.02 3.77 -3.45
CA THR A 25 0.95 3.83 -4.58
C THR A 25 2.27 3.15 -4.21
N ALA A 26 3.14 2.93 -5.20
CA ALA A 26 4.49 2.41 -4.94
C ALA A 26 5.33 3.36 -4.07
N GLU A 27 5.01 4.65 -4.06
CA GLU A 27 5.68 5.69 -3.26
C GLU A 27 5.32 5.59 -1.76
N ASP A 28 4.16 5.01 -1.45
CA ASP A 28 3.67 4.77 -0.08
C ASP A 28 4.26 3.50 0.56
N LEU A 29 5.13 2.79 -0.17
CA LEU A 29 5.79 1.59 0.34
C LEU A 29 6.85 1.96 1.39
N PRO A 30 7.07 1.12 2.41
CA PRO A 30 8.14 1.33 3.37
C PRO A 30 9.49 1.49 2.67
N LYS A 31 10.37 2.35 3.18
CA LYS A 31 11.71 2.59 2.59
C LYS A 31 12.53 1.31 2.51
N GLU A 32 12.35 0.43 3.48
CA GLU A 32 13.02 -0.87 3.57
C GLU A 32 12.41 -1.93 2.64
N PHE A 33 11.25 -1.65 2.03
CA PHE A 33 10.54 -2.59 1.16
C PHE A 33 11.43 -3.04 0.00
N LYS A 34 12.09 -2.11 -0.68
CA LYS A 34 13.00 -2.42 -1.80
C LYS A 34 14.10 -3.38 -1.37
N LYS A 35 14.74 -3.13 -0.22
CA LYS A 35 15.79 -4.00 0.32
C LYS A 35 15.27 -5.41 0.56
N TYR A 36 14.12 -5.55 1.21
CA TYR A 36 13.54 -6.87 1.47
C TYR A 36 13.03 -7.55 0.20
N TYR A 37 12.54 -6.78 -0.78
CA TYR A 37 12.13 -7.28 -2.08
C TYR A 37 13.33 -7.86 -2.82
N ASP A 38 14.45 -7.13 -2.90
CA ASP A 38 15.68 -7.58 -3.55
C ASP A 38 16.19 -8.89 -2.88
N ASN A 39 16.21 -8.96 -1.55
CA ASN A 39 16.57 -10.18 -0.81
C ASN A 39 15.60 -11.35 -1.10
N MET A 40 14.30 -11.07 -1.25
CA MET A 40 13.29 -12.08 -1.59
C MET A 40 13.50 -12.60 -3.02
N VAL A 41 13.78 -11.73 -3.98
CA VAL A 41 14.09 -12.09 -5.38
C VAL A 41 15.38 -12.92 -5.46
N ASN A 42 16.38 -12.55 -4.66
CA ASN A 42 17.63 -13.32 -4.50
C ASN A 42 17.45 -14.64 -3.74
N LYS A 43 16.23 -14.95 -3.29
CA LYS A 43 15.86 -16.15 -2.50
C LYS A 43 16.58 -16.25 -1.14
N GLU A 44 17.05 -15.12 -0.61
CA GLU A 44 17.62 -15.05 0.75
C GLU A 44 16.53 -15.13 1.82
N ILE A 45 15.34 -14.59 1.50
CA ILE A 45 14.16 -14.64 2.37
C ILE A 45 12.93 -15.09 1.59
N SER A 46 12.00 -15.77 2.28
CA SER A 46 10.69 -16.13 1.74
C SER A 46 9.71 -14.95 1.80
N LYS A 47 8.63 -15.04 1.00
CA LYS A 47 7.50 -14.09 1.08
C LYS A 47 6.88 -14.03 2.48
N VAL A 48 6.94 -15.12 3.24
CA VAL A 48 6.43 -15.17 4.63
C VAL A 48 7.33 -14.36 5.56
N GLU A 49 8.64 -14.48 5.41
CA GLU A 49 9.62 -13.73 6.20
C GLU A 49 9.62 -12.25 5.83
N MET A 50 9.52 -11.92 4.54
CA MET A 50 9.38 -10.53 4.08
C MET A 50 8.14 -9.86 4.69
N ALA A 51 7.01 -10.57 4.79
CA ALA A 51 5.81 -10.03 5.43
C ALA A 51 6.03 -9.73 6.92
N LYS A 52 6.73 -10.62 7.63
CA LYS A 52 7.10 -10.42 9.05
C LYS A 52 8.06 -9.26 9.23
N LEU A 53 9.11 -9.17 8.41
CA LEU A 53 10.09 -8.08 8.43
C LEU A 53 9.45 -6.73 8.12
N SER A 54 8.50 -6.71 7.19
CA SER A 54 7.75 -5.50 6.82
C SER A 54 6.62 -5.15 7.80
N GLY A 55 6.42 -5.94 8.87
CA GLY A 55 5.36 -5.71 9.85
C GLY A 55 3.94 -5.77 9.27
N CYS A 56 3.73 -6.48 8.16
CA CYS A 56 2.47 -6.48 7.42
C CYS A 56 1.92 -7.89 7.18
N GLY A 57 0.62 -7.99 6.87
CA GLY A 57 -0.01 -9.25 6.49
C GLY A 57 0.37 -9.67 5.06
N ARG A 58 0.38 -10.98 4.76
CA ARG A 58 0.70 -11.51 3.42
C ARG A 58 -0.14 -10.91 2.30
N ALA A 59 -1.43 -10.66 2.54
CA ALA A 59 -2.31 -10.05 1.55
C ALA A 59 -1.94 -8.58 1.23
N THR A 60 -1.35 -7.87 2.20
CA THR A 60 -0.79 -6.54 1.98
C THR A 60 0.52 -6.66 1.20
N LEU A 61 1.39 -7.58 1.59
CA LEU A 61 2.65 -7.82 0.89
C LEU A 61 2.44 -8.15 -0.60
N TYR A 62 1.49 -9.03 -0.94
CA TYR A 62 1.24 -9.38 -2.34
C TYR A 62 0.73 -8.21 -3.17
N ARG A 63 -0.09 -7.33 -2.57
CA ARG A 63 -0.52 -6.10 -3.23
C ARG A 63 0.66 -5.15 -3.44
N TRP A 64 1.53 -5.02 -2.45
CA TRP A 64 2.74 -4.21 -2.56
C TRP A 64 3.71 -4.71 -3.62
N ILE A 65 3.94 -6.03 -3.68
CA ILE A 65 4.75 -6.65 -4.73
C ILE A 65 4.17 -6.34 -6.10
N LYS A 66 2.86 -6.57 -6.29
CA LYS A 66 2.19 -6.28 -7.56
C LYS A 66 2.31 -4.80 -7.95
N LEU A 67 2.07 -3.89 -7.00
CA LEU A 67 2.22 -2.45 -7.21
C LEU A 67 3.66 -2.06 -7.57
N TYR A 68 4.65 -2.74 -7.01
CA TYR A 68 6.06 -2.46 -7.27
C TYR A 68 6.54 -3.04 -8.62
N GLU A 69 5.99 -4.18 -9.05
CA GLU A 69 6.30 -4.82 -10.34
C GLU A 69 5.58 -4.17 -11.53
N GLU A 70 4.47 -3.46 -11.29
CA GLU A 70 3.70 -2.73 -12.33
C GLU A 70 4.27 -1.33 -12.65
N VAL A 71 5.34 -0.90 -11.96
CA VAL A 71 6.09 0.36 -12.21
C VAL A 71 7.22 0.11 -13.20
#